data_AF-A0A7J9JAA4-F1
#
_entry.id   AF-A0A7J9JAA4-F1
#
_cell.length_a   1.000
_cell.length_b   1.000
_cell.length_c   1.000
_cell.angle_alpha   90.00
_cell.angle_beta   90.00
_cell.angle_gamma   90.00
#
_symmetry.space_group_name_H-M   'P 1'
#
loop_
_entity.id
_entity.type
_entity.pdbx_description
1 polymer ?
#
loop_
_entity_poly.entity_id
_entity_poly.type
_entity_poly.pdbx_seq_one_letter_code
_entity_poly.pdbx_strand_id
1 'polypeptide(L)'
;MDCIIQVFPDEYHLQTLDVLLGAFPQLQPTVDIKTVLSRLMERLSNYAASSADVLPEFLQVEAFSKLNNAIGKVIEAQPDMPILGVITLYSSLLTFTLHVHPDRLDYADQVLGACVKKLSGKEKLEDKKATKQIVALLSAPLDKYNDIVTALKLSNYPRVMEYLDSETNKVMATVIIQSIMKNKTRISTADRVEALFELIKGLIKDLDDAFHDEVDEDDFKEEQNSVARLIQLLHSDDPEEMF
;
A
#
# COMPACT_ATOMS: atom_id res chain seq x y z
N MET A 1 -4.40 -26.88 -4.36
CA MET A 1 -3.58 -25.76 -3.85
C MET A 1 -4.13 -25.22 -2.53
N ASP A 2 -5.36 -24.73 -2.48
CA ASP A 2 -5.94 -24.15 -1.25
C ASP A 2 -5.93 -25.13 -0.05
N CYS A 3 -6.29 -26.40 -0.26
CA CYS A 3 -6.21 -27.43 0.79
C CYS A 3 -4.77 -27.66 1.31
N ILE A 4 -3.76 -27.58 0.44
CA ILE A 4 -2.34 -27.68 0.86
C ILE A 4 -2.01 -26.52 1.81
N ILE A 5 -2.37 -25.30 1.40
CA ILE A 5 -2.15 -24.07 2.18
C ILE A 5 -2.93 -24.08 3.49
N GLN A 6 -4.05 -24.78 3.61
CA GLN A 6 -4.83 -24.84 4.87
C GLN A 6 -4.36 -25.95 5.82
N VAL A 7 -3.98 -27.11 5.28
CA VAL A 7 -3.76 -28.32 6.09
C VAL A 7 -2.33 -28.41 6.63
N PHE A 8 -1.32 -27.96 5.88
CA PHE A 8 0.07 -28.10 6.30
C PHE A 8 0.54 -26.93 7.18
N PRO A 9 1.52 -27.13 8.09
CA PRO A 9 2.14 -26.08 8.90
C PRO A 9 2.90 -25.03 8.09
N ASP A 10 3.11 -23.86 8.69
CA ASP A 10 3.77 -22.71 8.08
C ASP A 10 5.26 -22.95 7.79
N GLU A 11 5.93 -23.72 8.65
CA GLU A 11 7.32 -24.15 8.47
C GLU A 11 7.48 -24.91 7.14
N TYR A 12 6.53 -25.79 6.82
CA TYR A 12 6.60 -26.58 5.59
C TYR A 12 6.37 -25.71 4.36
N HIS A 13 5.44 -24.74 4.44
CA HIS A 13 5.24 -23.78 3.35
C HIS A 13 6.48 -22.94 3.12
N LEU A 14 7.17 -22.53 4.18
CA LEU A 14 8.38 -21.70 4.08
C LEU A 14 9.54 -22.48 3.45
N GLN A 15 9.77 -23.73 3.90
CA GLN A 15 10.85 -24.58 3.40
C GLN A 15 10.60 -25.09 1.97
N THR A 16 9.33 -25.20 1.56
CA THR A 16 8.95 -25.64 0.20
C THR A 16 8.45 -24.51 -0.70
N LEU A 17 8.69 -23.25 -0.28
CA LEU A 17 8.13 -22.06 -0.92
C LEU A 17 8.43 -22.00 -2.42
N ASP A 18 9.64 -22.36 -2.84
CA ASP A 18 10.04 -22.34 -4.26
C ASP A 18 9.22 -23.34 -5.11
N VAL A 19 9.00 -24.55 -4.59
CA VAL A 19 8.21 -25.59 -5.26
C VAL A 19 6.74 -25.16 -5.34
N LEU A 20 6.19 -24.65 -4.23
CA LEU A 20 4.81 -24.20 -4.17
C LEU A 20 4.56 -23.02 -5.12
N LEU A 21 5.47 -22.04 -5.12
CA LEU A 21 5.38 -20.87 -5.98
C LEU A 21 5.57 -21.20 -7.46
N GLY A 22 6.46 -22.15 -7.78
CA GLY A 22 6.66 -22.65 -9.14
C GLY A 22 5.43 -23.35 -9.73
N ALA A 23 4.52 -23.86 -8.89
CA ALA A 23 3.29 -24.51 -9.32
C ALA A 23 2.17 -23.51 -9.72
N PHE A 24 2.13 -22.30 -9.16
CA PHE A 24 1.04 -21.36 -9.43
C PHE A 24 0.90 -20.97 -10.91
N PRO A 25 1.97 -20.60 -11.64
CA PRO A 25 1.85 -20.26 -13.07
C PRO A 25 1.41 -21.44 -13.96
N GLN A 26 1.48 -22.68 -13.46
CA GLN A 26 1.09 -23.89 -14.19
C GLN A 26 -0.39 -24.27 -13.99
N LEU A 27 -1.10 -23.55 -13.12
CA LEU A 27 -2.52 -23.78 -12.88
C LEU A 27 -3.36 -23.33 -14.08
N GLN A 28 -4.53 -23.95 -14.24
CA GLN A 28 -5.48 -23.56 -15.28
C GLN A 28 -5.91 -22.09 -15.07
N PRO A 29 -6.09 -21.29 -16.15
CA PRO A 29 -6.47 -19.87 -16.05
C PRO A 29 -7.77 -19.61 -15.30
N THR A 30 -8.67 -20.60 -15.26
CA THR A 30 -9.96 -20.54 -14.53
C THR A 30 -9.81 -20.63 -13.02
N VAL A 31 -8.63 -20.99 -12.51
CA VAL A 31 -8.36 -21.08 -11.08
C VAL A 31 -8.17 -19.68 -10.51
N ASP A 32 -8.79 -19.40 -9.38
CA ASP A 32 -8.60 -18.15 -8.63
C ASP A 32 -7.23 -18.13 -7.91
N ILE A 33 -6.17 -17.98 -8.71
CA ILE A 33 -4.78 -17.94 -8.23
C ILE A 33 -4.58 -16.76 -7.27
N LYS A 34 -5.20 -15.63 -7.57
CA LYS A 34 -5.18 -14.43 -6.74
C LYS A 34 -5.55 -14.76 -5.29
N THR A 35 -6.70 -15.38 -5.07
CA THR A 35 -7.17 -15.69 -3.71
C THR A 35 -6.25 -16.67 -3.00
N VAL A 36 -5.82 -17.74 -3.69
CA VAL A 36 -4.98 -18.77 -3.09
C VAL A 36 -3.59 -18.24 -2.71
N LEU A 37 -2.96 -17.46 -3.60
CA LEU A 37 -1.64 -16.85 -3.34
C LEU A 37 -1.72 -15.75 -2.28
N SER A 38 -2.81 -14.96 -2.25
CA SER A 38 -3.05 -13.96 -1.20
C SER A 38 -3.17 -14.61 0.18
N ARG A 39 -3.90 -15.74 0.28
CA ARG A 39 -4.02 -16.51 1.53
C ARG A 39 -2.69 -17.07 2.01
N LEU A 40 -1.85 -17.57 1.10
CA LEU A 40 -0.49 -18.01 1.46
C LEU A 40 0.33 -16.86 2.06
N MET A 41 0.34 -15.69 1.42
CA MET A 41 1.07 -14.53 1.92
C MET A 41 0.52 -14.02 3.25
N GLU A 42 -0.79 -13.97 3.42
CA GLU A 42 -1.43 -13.60 4.68
C GLU A 42 -1.03 -14.57 5.80
N ARG A 43 -1.05 -15.88 5.51
CA ARG A 43 -0.68 -16.90 6.48
C ARG A 43 0.79 -16.77 6.90
N LEU A 44 1.70 -16.60 5.94
CA LEU A 44 3.12 -16.36 6.20
C LEU A 44 3.38 -15.03 6.92
N SER A 45 2.62 -13.98 6.59
CA SER A 45 2.70 -12.68 7.27
C SER A 45 2.30 -12.79 8.73
N ASN A 46 1.22 -13.53 9.03
CA ASN A 46 0.77 -13.78 10.39
C ASN A 46 1.75 -14.65 11.16
N TYR A 47 2.38 -15.63 10.50
CA TYR A 47 3.42 -16.46 11.10
C TYR A 47 4.64 -15.60 11.53
N ALA A 48 5.12 -14.74 10.63
CA ALA A 48 6.20 -13.79 10.94
C ALA A 48 5.83 -12.77 12.02
N ALA A 49 4.57 -12.35 12.09
CA ALA A 49 4.08 -11.44 13.13
C ALA A 49 3.97 -12.11 14.52
N SER A 50 3.71 -13.42 14.56
CA SER A 50 3.47 -14.17 15.79
C SER A 50 4.75 -14.61 16.49
N SER A 51 5.85 -14.77 15.75
CA SER A 51 7.14 -15.19 16.30
C SER A 51 8.29 -14.45 15.63
N ALA A 52 9.02 -13.63 16.37
CA ALA A 52 10.20 -12.97 15.84
C ALA A 52 11.35 -13.96 15.56
N ASP A 53 11.34 -15.12 16.22
CA ASP A 53 12.39 -16.14 16.09
C ASP A 53 12.41 -16.81 14.70
N VAL A 54 11.32 -16.71 13.95
CA VAL A 54 11.21 -17.31 12.60
C VAL A 54 11.65 -16.34 11.50
N LEU A 55 11.83 -15.04 11.79
CA LEU A 55 12.28 -14.04 10.81
C LEU A 55 13.61 -14.38 10.12
N PRO A 56 14.62 -14.96 10.82
CA PRO A 56 15.84 -15.43 10.17
C PRO A 56 15.59 -16.49 9.08
N GLU A 57 14.59 -17.36 9.27
CA GLU A 57 14.25 -18.39 8.27
C GLU A 57 13.68 -17.76 7.00
N PHE A 58 12.82 -16.75 7.14
CA PHE A 58 12.28 -16.00 5.99
C PHE A 58 13.38 -15.32 5.16
N LEU A 59 14.37 -14.75 5.85
CA LEU A 59 15.55 -14.15 5.23
C LEU A 59 16.40 -15.21 4.51
N GLN A 60 16.66 -16.34 5.17
CA GLN A 60 17.46 -17.43 4.63
C GLN A 60 16.85 -18.03 3.35
N VAL A 61 15.53 -18.18 3.30
CA VAL A 61 14.86 -18.71 2.10
C VAL A 61 14.56 -17.64 1.04
N GLU A 62 14.94 -16.39 1.29
CA GLU A 62 14.69 -15.23 0.41
C GLU A 62 13.19 -15.08 0.06
N ALA A 63 12.33 -15.20 1.08
CA ALA A 63 10.88 -15.30 0.88
C ALA A 63 10.29 -14.13 0.09
N PHE A 64 10.73 -12.89 0.36
CA PHE A 64 10.32 -11.71 -0.39
C PHE A 64 10.62 -11.84 -1.88
N SER A 65 11.87 -12.14 -2.25
CA SER A 65 12.29 -12.24 -3.65
C SER A 65 11.50 -13.32 -4.39
N LYS A 66 11.29 -14.48 -3.75
CA LYS A 66 10.50 -15.57 -4.32
C LYS A 66 9.04 -15.18 -4.53
N LEU A 67 8.40 -14.57 -3.53
CA LEU A 67 7.00 -14.12 -3.63
C LEU A 67 6.82 -13.03 -4.69
N ASN A 68 7.71 -12.03 -4.72
CA ASN A 68 7.67 -10.95 -5.69
C ASN A 68 7.82 -11.48 -7.13
N ASN A 69 8.77 -12.38 -7.36
CA ASN A 69 8.97 -13.03 -8.66
C ASN A 69 7.77 -13.91 -9.06
N ALA A 70 7.19 -14.64 -8.11
CA ALA A 70 6.04 -15.49 -8.36
C ALA A 70 4.80 -14.67 -8.75
N ILE A 71 4.54 -13.54 -8.08
CA ILE A 71 3.44 -12.62 -8.45
C ILE A 71 3.62 -12.12 -9.88
N GLY A 72 4.85 -11.70 -10.24
CA GLY A 72 5.16 -11.29 -11.62
C GLY A 72 4.79 -12.36 -12.64
N LYS A 73 5.26 -13.60 -12.43
CA LYS A 73 4.97 -14.75 -13.30
C LYS A 73 3.49 -15.10 -13.36
N VAL A 74 2.78 -15.02 -12.23
CA VAL A 74 1.33 -15.29 -12.16
C VAL A 74 0.54 -14.25 -12.97
N ILE A 75 0.88 -12.97 -12.84
CA ILE A 75 0.24 -11.90 -13.61
C ILE A 75 0.52 -12.07 -15.11
N GLU A 76 1.74 -12.46 -15.48
CA GLU A 76 2.10 -12.74 -16.89
C GLU A 76 1.37 -13.97 -17.45
N ALA A 77 1.18 -15.01 -16.65
CA ALA A 77 0.46 -16.22 -17.03
C ALA A 77 -1.07 -16.02 -17.11
N GLN A 78 -1.60 -14.94 -16.52
CA GLN A 78 -3.03 -14.60 -16.52
C GLN A 78 -3.27 -13.21 -17.15
N PRO A 79 -3.25 -13.09 -18.49
CA PRO A 79 -3.43 -11.82 -19.18
C PRO A 79 -4.78 -11.16 -18.89
N ASP A 80 -5.82 -11.95 -18.60
CA ASP A 80 -7.17 -11.49 -18.31
C ASP A 80 -7.41 -11.17 -16.81
N MET A 81 -6.36 -11.17 -15.98
CA MET A 81 -6.50 -10.88 -14.56
C MET A 81 -7.04 -9.44 -14.34
N PRO A 82 -8.18 -9.28 -13.63
CA PRO A 82 -8.71 -7.96 -13.32
C PRO A 82 -7.72 -7.12 -12.51
N ILE A 83 -7.78 -5.79 -12.65
CA ILE A 83 -6.87 -4.89 -11.91
C ILE A 83 -6.99 -5.06 -10.39
N LEU A 84 -8.20 -5.31 -9.89
CA LEU A 84 -8.46 -5.68 -8.50
C LEU A 84 -7.64 -6.91 -8.06
N GLY A 85 -7.44 -7.90 -8.95
CA GLY A 85 -6.61 -9.07 -8.67
C GLY A 85 -5.15 -8.69 -8.46
N VAL A 86 -4.61 -7.88 -9.38
CA VAL A 86 -3.24 -7.39 -9.32
C VAL A 86 -2.98 -6.55 -8.06
N ILE A 87 -3.87 -5.60 -7.75
CA ILE A 87 -3.74 -4.75 -6.55
C ILE A 87 -3.82 -5.59 -5.28
N THR A 88 -4.71 -6.59 -5.20
CA THR A 88 -4.78 -7.47 -4.03
C THR A 88 -3.48 -8.26 -3.84
N LEU A 89 -2.89 -8.82 -4.91
CA LEU A 89 -1.62 -9.55 -4.79
C LEU A 89 -0.49 -8.66 -4.27
N TYR A 90 -0.33 -7.45 -4.81
CA TYR A 90 0.67 -6.51 -4.31
C TYR A 90 0.37 -5.99 -2.91
N SER A 91 -0.91 -5.82 -2.55
CA SER A 91 -1.33 -5.43 -1.20
C SER A 91 -0.94 -6.51 -0.18
N SER A 92 -1.22 -7.79 -0.48
CA SER A 92 -0.79 -8.91 0.36
C SER A 92 0.74 -9.03 0.45
N LEU A 93 1.46 -8.81 -0.66
CA LEU A 93 2.93 -8.81 -0.66
C LEU A 93 3.50 -7.66 0.17
N LEU A 94 2.92 -6.46 0.08
CA LEU A 94 3.35 -5.30 0.86
C LEU A 94 3.12 -5.54 2.34
N THR A 95 1.94 -6.04 2.73
CA THR A 95 1.66 -6.41 4.12
C THR A 95 2.66 -7.44 4.64
N PHE A 96 2.94 -8.50 3.88
CA PHE A 96 3.99 -9.46 4.20
C PHE A 96 5.35 -8.78 4.40
N THR A 97 5.75 -7.93 3.45
CA THR A 97 7.04 -7.22 3.47
C THR A 97 7.18 -6.34 4.72
N LEU A 98 6.13 -5.63 5.10
CA LEU A 98 6.11 -4.77 6.29
C LEU A 98 6.18 -5.57 7.60
N HIS A 99 5.78 -6.83 7.62
CA HIS A 99 5.92 -7.71 8.79
C HIS A 99 7.30 -8.35 8.85
N VAL A 100 7.80 -8.90 7.73
CA VAL A 100 9.05 -9.66 7.69
C VAL A 100 10.28 -8.76 7.60
N HIS A 101 10.17 -7.63 6.90
CA HIS A 101 11.27 -6.72 6.62
C HIS A 101 10.88 -5.26 6.94
N PRO A 102 10.56 -4.94 8.21
CA PRO A 102 10.13 -3.60 8.60
C PRO A 102 11.18 -2.53 8.24
N ASP A 103 12.47 -2.81 8.35
CA ASP A 103 13.50 -1.80 8.09
C ASP A 103 13.87 -1.64 6.60
N ARG A 104 13.28 -2.46 5.71
CA ARG A 104 13.60 -2.48 4.26
C ARG A 104 12.60 -1.67 3.45
N LEU A 105 12.74 -0.35 3.53
CA LEU A 105 11.94 0.59 2.73
C LEU A 105 12.09 0.34 1.23
N ASP A 106 13.25 -0.13 0.79
CA ASP A 106 13.52 -0.48 -0.60
C ASP A 106 12.64 -1.63 -1.09
N TYR A 107 12.31 -2.61 -0.24
CA TYR A 107 11.38 -3.69 -0.60
C TYR A 107 9.94 -3.18 -0.67
N ALA A 108 9.51 -2.36 0.29
CA ALA A 108 8.19 -1.72 0.23
C ALA A 108 8.04 -0.87 -1.04
N ASP A 109 9.04 -0.05 -1.36
CA ASP A 109 9.04 0.81 -2.55
C ASP A 109 9.09 0.00 -3.86
N GLN A 110 9.79 -1.14 -3.87
CA GLN A 110 9.76 -2.08 -5.01
C GLN A 110 8.35 -2.63 -5.27
N VAL A 111 7.59 -2.97 -4.23
CA VAL A 111 6.21 -3.46 -4.38
C VAL A 111 5.30 -2.36 -4.93
N LEU A 112 5.42 -1.14 -4.40
CA LEU A 112 4.69 0.03 -4.92
C LEU A 112 5.06 0.29 -6.38
N GLY A 113 6.35 0.27 -6.73
CA GLY A 113 6.81 0.46 -8.10
C GLY A 113 6.33 -0.63 -9.06
N ALA A 114 6.25 -1.89 -8.60
CA ALA A 114 5.67 -2.99 -9.38
C ALA A 114 4.16 -2.79 -9.61
N CYS A 115 3.44 -2.24 -8.61
CA CYS A 115 2.04 -1.85 -8.74
C CYS A 115 1.87 -0.73 -9.78
N VAL A 116 2.68 0.33 -9.70
CA VAL A 116 2.68 1.45 -10.68
C VAL A 116 2.88 0.94 -12.10
N LYS A 117 3.85 0.05 -12.34
CA LYS A 117 4.07 -0.54 -13.68
C LYS A 117 2.88 -1.32 -14.24
N LYS A 118 2.02 -1.85 -13.38
CA LYS A 118 0.81 -2.59 -13.82
C LYS A 118 -0.43 -1.69 -13.92
N LEU A 119 -0.41 -0.53 -13.25
CA LEU A 119 -1.40 0.53 -13.38
C LEU A 119 -1.11 1.43 -14.59
N SER A 120 0.16 1.61 -14.95
CA SER A 120 0.58 2.44 -16.08
C SER A 120 -0.07 1.95 -17.39
N GLY A 121 -0.72 2.87 -18.10
CA GLY A 121 -1.44 2.56 -19.34
C GLY A 121 -2.92 2.20 -19.15
N LYS A 122 -3.45 2.24 -17.92
CA LYS A 122 -4.88 2.12 -17.63
C LYS A 122 -5.48 3.47 -17.24
N GLU A 123 -6.78 3.63 -17.45
CA GLU A 123 -7.55 4.78 -16.97
C GLU A 123 -7.57 4.83 -15.43
N LYS A 124 -8.05 5.93 -14.87
CA LYS A 124 -8.21 6.08 -13.41
C LYS A 124 -9.08 4.96 -12.84
N LEU A 125 -8.79 4.57 -11.61
CA LEU A 125 -9.52 3.48 -10.94
C LEU A 125 -10.93 3.92 -10.55
N GLU A 126 -11.95 3.39 -11.21
CA GLU A 126 -13.37 3.64 -10.89
C GLU A 126 -14.05 2.49 -10.12
N ASP A 127 -13.47 1.28 -10.17
CA ASP A 127 -14.05 0.12 -9.48
C ASP A 127 -13.92 0.27 -7.96
N LYS A 128 -15.07 0.36 -7.26
CA LYS A 128 -15.14 0.57 -5.80
C LYS A 128 -14.37 -0.47 -4.97
N LYS A 129 -14.22 -1.70 -5.47
CA LYS A 129 -13.44 -2.73 -4.76
C LYS A 129 -11.94 -2.51 -4.97
N ALA A 130 -11.53 -2.14 -6.17
CA ALA A 130 -10.14 -1.81 -6.49
C ALA A 130 -9.68 -0.55 -5.75
N THR A 131 -10.52 0.49 -5.66
CA THR A 131 -10.23 1.71 -4.90
C THR A 131 -10.09 1.42 -3.40
N LYS A 132 -10.98 0.60 -2.83
CA LYS A 132 -10.83 0.15 -1.43
C LYS A 132 -9.51 -0.61 -1.20
N GLN A 133 -9.12 -1.48 -2.15
CA GLN A 133 -7.90 -2.25 -2.01
C GLN A 133 -6.63 -1.40 -2.17
N ILE A 134 -6.63 -0.42 -3.07
CA ILE A 134 -5.46 0.46 -3.26
C ILE A 134 -5.30 1.42 -2.07
N VAL A 135 -6.40 1.88 -1.47
CA VAL A 135 -6.37 2.60 -0.19
C VAL A 135 -5.74 1.71 0.89
N ALA A 136 -6.17 0.46 1.03
CA ALA A 136 -5.57 -0.46 2.01
C ALA A 136 -4.07 -0.68 1.76
N LEU A 137 -3.65 -0.76 0.50
CA LEU A 137 -2.23 -0.88 0.11
C LEU A 137 -1.43 0.37 0.51
N LEU A 138 -1.96 1.57 0.34
CA LEU A 138 -1.30 2.83 0.70
C LEU A 138 -1.37 3.15 2.20
N SER A 139 -2.38 2.63 2.91
CA SER A 139 -2.48 2.76 4.38
C SER A 139 -1.49 1.86 5.11
N ALA A 140 -1.17 0.67 4.58
CA ALA A 140 -0.33 -0.30 5.30
C ALA A 140 1.06 0.25 5.71
N PRO A 141 1.81 0.98 4.85
CA PRO A 141 3.05 1.63 5.28
C PRO A 141 2.85 2.71 6.36
N LEU A 142 1.75 3.47 6.28
CA LEU A 142 1.43 4.52 7.24
C LEU A 142 1.15 3.93 8.63
N ASP A 143 0.44 2.81 8.67
CA ASP A 143 0.14 2.08 9.91
C ASP A 143 1.39 1.42 10.50
N LYS A 144 2.31 0.93 9.66
CA LYS A 144 3.50 0.22 10.12
C LYS A 144 4.57 1.16 10.69
N TYR A 145 4.89 2.25 9.98
CA TYR A 145 6.06 3.07 10.31
C TYR A 145 5.82 4.08 11.43
N ASN A 146 4.56 4.34 11.82
CA ASN A 146 4.17 5.36 12.80
C ASN A 146 4.70 6.79 12.51
N ASP A 147 5.37 6.99 11.38
CA ASP A 147 6.02 8.21 10.96
C ASP A 147 5.78 8.42 9.47
N ILE A 148 5.00 9.45 9.13
CA ILE A 148 4.72 9.78 7.73
C ILE A 148 6.00 10.10 6.96
N VAL A 149 7.04 10.59 7.63
CA VAL A 149 8.32 10.91 6.97
C VAL A 149 8.92 9.65 6.33
N THR A 150 8.65 8.47 6.89
CA THR A 150 9.09 7.21 6.31
C THR A 150 8.29 6.83 5.06
N ALA A 151 6.98 7.10 5.04
CA ALA A 151 6.16 6.92 3.84
C ALA A 151 6.51 7.94 2.73
N LEU A 152 6.83 9.19 3.09
CA LEU A 152 7.30 10.22 2.17
C LEU A 152 8.62 9.88 1.48
N LYS A 153 9.44 9.00 2.08
CA LYS A 153 10.68 8.49 1.45
C LYS A 153 10.42 7.46 0.36
N LEU A 154 9.22 6.88 0.29
CA LEU A 154 8.87 5.88 -0.72
C LEU A 154 8.60 6.59 -2.05
N SER A 155 9.56 6.52 -2.96
CA SER A 155 9.53 7.25 -4.24
C SER A 155 8.33 6.91 -5.13
N ASN A 156 7.79 5.71 -5.01
CA ASN A 156 6.63 5.26 -5.78
C ASN A 156 5.29 5.50 -5.07
N TYR A 157 5.29 5.95 -3.81
CA TYR A 157 4.05 6.23 -3.08
C TYR A 157 3.22 7.35 -3.75
N PRO A 158 3.78 8.54 -4.07
CA PRO A 158 3.03 9.57 -4.79
C PRO A 158 2.58 9.10 -6.17
N ARG A 159 3.40 8.29 -6.85
CA ARG A 159 3.10 7.74 -8.18
C ARG A 159 1.89 6.81 -8.18
N VAL A 160 1.66 6.05 -7.10
CA VAL A 160 0.44 5.25 -6.98
C VAL A 160 -0.78 6.16 -6.83
N MET A 161 -0.65 7.26 -6.08
CA MET A 161 -1.74 8.22 -5.87
C MET A 161 -2.19 8.94 -7.15
N GLU A 162 -1.31 9.08 -8.16
CA GLU A 162 -1.65 9.68 -9.47
C GLU A 162 -2.72 8.89 -10.24
N TYR A 163 -2.90 7.59 -9.96
CA TYR A 163 -3.89 6.73 -10.61
C TYR A 163 -5.25 6.70 -9.89
N LEU A 164 -5.37 7.40 -8.77
CA LEU A 164 -6.63 7.51 -8.03
C LEU A 164 -7.56 8.52 -8.70
N ASP A 165 -8.86 8.25 -8.61
CA ASP A 165 -9.88 9.24 -8.90
C ASP A 165 -9.94 10.31 -7.79
N SER A 166 -10.73 11.36 -8.01
CA SER A 166 -10.81 12.50 -7.09
C SER A 166 -11.30 12.06 -5.71
N GLU A 167 -12.37 11.25 -5.66
CA GLU A 167 -12.96 10.74 -4.42
C GLU A 167 -11.96 9.90 -3.62
N THR A 168 -11.29 8.93 -4.26
CA THR A 168 -10.32 8.08 -3.56
C THR A 168 -9.08 8.87 -3.14
N ASN A 169 -8.68 9.90 -3.91
CA ASN A 169 -7.58 10.77 -3.52
C ASN A 169 -7.90 11.55 -2.23
N LYS A 170 -9.12 12.09 -2.10
CA LYS A 170 -9.60 12.75 -0.87
C LYS A 170 -9.62 11.79 0.31
N VAL A 171 -10.15 10.58 0.13
CA VAL A 171 -10.14 9.53 1.17
C VAL A 171 -8.72 9.24 1.64
N MET A 172 -7.78 9.07 0.71
CA MET A 172 -6.39 8.78 1.04
C MET A 172 -5.70 9.96 1.74
N ALA A 173 -5.96 11.18 1.30
CA ALA A 173 -5.46 12.40 1.95
C ALA A 173 -5.97 12.52 3.40
N THR A 174 -7.24 12.20 3.65
CA THR A 174 -7.80 12.15 5.00
C THR A 174 -7.12 11.07 5.86
N VAL A 175 -6.86 9.87 5.32
CA VAL A 175 -6.10 8.83 6.03
C VAL A 175 -4.68 9.28 6.38
N ILE A 176 -4.00 9.96 5.46
CA ILE A 176 -2.67 10.55 5.67
C ILE A 176 -2.69 11.53 6.85
N ILE A 177 -3.65 12.46 6.87
CA ILE A 177 -3.82 13.43 7.96
C ILE A 177 -4.11 12.71 9.27
N GLN A 178 -5.04 11.76 9.28
CA GLN A 178 -5.39 11.00 10.48
C GLN A 178 -4.18 10.23 11.05
N SER A 179 -3.33 9.67 10.19
CA SER A 179 -2.10 8.99 10.62
C SER A 179 -1.12 9.97 11.28
N ILE A 180 -0.88 11.15 10.68
CA ILE A 180 -0.05 12.21 11.26
C ILE A 180 -0.59 12.64 12.62
N MET A 181 -1.91 12.88 12.72
CA MET A 181 -2.58 13.31 13.94
C MET A 181 -2.49 12.25 15.05
N LYS A 182 -2.73 10.97 14.71
CA LYS A 182 -2.66 9.84 15.64
C LYS A 182 -1.27 9.71 16.26
N ASN A 183 -0.23 9.89 15.44
CA ASN A 183 1.16 9.73 15.85
C ASN A 183 1.80 11.03 16.38
N LYS A 184 1.09 12.17 16.29
CA LYS A 184 1.59 13.52 16.63
C LYS A 184 2.92 13.84 15.93
N THR A 185 3.05 13.39 14.68
CA THR A 185 4.28 13.55 13.90
C THR A 185 4.49 15.04 13.58
N ARG A 186 5.58 15.62 14.08
CA ARG A 186 5.95 17.00 13.75
C ARG A 186 6.62 17.05 12.39
N ILE A 187 6.17 17.97 11.54
CA ILE A 187 6.75 18.21 10.22
C ILE A 187 7.50 19.53 10.30
N SER A 188 8.81 19.45 10.20
CA SER A 188 9.70 20.56 10.61
C SER A 188 10.60 21.07 9.49
N THR A 189 10.40 20.63 8.25
CA THR A 189 11.22 21.08 7.11
C THR A 189 10.36 21.39 5.90
N ALA A 190 10.70 22.44 5.15
CA ALA A 190 9.92 22.91 3.99
C ALA A 190 9.68 21.81 2.94
N ASP A 191 10.72 21.07 2.56
CA ASP A 191 10.62 19.96 1.58
C ASP A 191 9.58 18.90 1.99
N ARG A 192 9.43 18.64 3.29
CA ARG A 192 8.46 17.66 3.81
C ARG A 192 7.05 18.23 3.81
N VAL A 193 6.90 19.52 4.07
CA VAL A 193 5.60 20.22 3.98
C VAL A 193 5.13 20.25 2.53
N GLU A 194 6.01 20.57 1.59
CA GLU A 194 5.71 20.56 0.16
C GLU A 194 5.29 19.16 -0.32
N ALA A 195 6.06 18.13 0.04
CA ALA A 195 5.70 16.75 -0.30
C ALA A 195 4.35 16.34 0.31
N LEU A 196 4.08 16.72 1.55
CA LEU A 196 2.79 16.47 2.19
C LEU A 196 1.65 17.17 1.46
N PHE A 197 1.81 18.46 1.13
CA PHE A 197 0.79 19.25 0.44
C PHE A 197 0.49 18.70 -0.95
N GLU A 198 1.49 18.15 -1.65
CA GLU A 198 1.24 17.43 -2.89
C GLU A 198 0.41 16.15 -2.71
N LEU A 199 0.56 15.44 -1.58
CA LEU A 199 -0.27 14.27 -1.26
C LEU A 199 -1.70 14.64 -0.85
N ILE A 200 -1.90 15.79 -0.20
CA ILE A 200 -3.22 16.23 0.27
C ILE A 200 -3.85 17.31 -0.61
N LYS A 201 -3.29 17.58 -1.79
CA LYS A 201 -3.75 18.66 -2.68
C LYS A 201 -5.23 18.57 -3.06
N GLY A 202 -5.80 17.36 -3.09
CA GLY A 202 -7.23 17.14 -3.35
C GLY A 202 -8.16 17.68 -2.26
N LEU A 203 -7.64 17.99 -1.07
CA LEU A 203 -8.38 18.62 0.03
C LEU A 203 -8.15 20.14 0.10
N ILE A 204 -7.09 20.65 -0.56
CA ILE A 204 -6.66 22.06 -0.47
C ILE A 204 -7.05 22.84 -1.73
N LYS A 205 -6.98 22.22 -2.91
CA LYS A 205 -7.35 22.87 -4.16
C LYS A 205 -8.85 22.81 -4.34
N ASP A 206 -9.43 23.96 -4.68
CA ASP A 206 -10.84 24.07 -5.01
C ASP A 206 -11.19 23.12 -6.16
N LEU A 207 -12.35 22.48 -6.06
CA LEU A 207 -12.94 21.75 -7.17
C LEU A 207 -13.32 22.77 -8.26
N ASP A 208 -13.16 22.41 -9.53
CA ASP A 208 -13.65 23.24 -10.63
C ASP A 208 -15.14 23.58 -10.38
N ASP A 209 -15.55 24.83 -10.62
CA ASP A 209 -16.89 25.39 -10.33
C ASP A 209 -18.06 24.50 -10.81
N ALA A 210 -17.82 23.60 -11.76
CA ALA A 210 -18.79 22.63 -12.28
C ALA A 210 -19.20 21.53 -11.29
N PHE A 211 -18.46 21.30 -10.21
CA PHE A 211 -18.72 20.24 -9.21
C PHE A 211 -19.20 20.78 -7.85
N HIS A 212 -19.38 22.10 -7.74
CA HIS A 212 -19.68 22.77 -6.47
C HIS A 212 -21.06 22.41 -5.89
N ASP A 213 -21.99 21.97 -6.74
CA ASP A 213 -23.36 21.57 -6.36
C ASP A 213 -23.48 20.10 -5.91
N GLU A 214 -22.42 19.29 -6.03
CA GLU A 214 -22.42 17.86 -5.65
C GLU A 214 -21.64 17.56 -4.35
N VAL A 215 -21.05 18.57 -3.72
CA VAL A 215 -20.24 18.39 -2.50
C VAL A 215 -21.14 18.52 -1.28
N ASP A 216 -21.16 17.49 -0.44
CA ASP A 216 -21.82 17.56 0.88
C ASP A 216 -21.09 18.60 1.75
N GLU A 217 -21.80 19.62 2.22
CA GLU A 217 -21.23 20.69 3.06
C GLU A 217 -20.65 20.14 4.37
N ASP A 218 -21.25 19.10 4.94
CA ASP A 218 -20.76 18.49 6.17
C ASP A 218 -19.44 17.75 5.92
N ASP A 219 -19.34 16.99 4.82
CA ASP A 219 -18.11 16.33 4.42
C ASP A 219 -16.99 17.34 4.15
N PHE A 220 -17.29 18.41 3.40
CA PHE A 220 -16.32 19.47 3.15
C PHE A 220 -15.84 20.13 4.44
N LYS A 221 -16.74 20.38 5.39
CA LYS A 221 -16.39 20.94 6.69
C LYS A 221 -15.50 19.99 7.50
N GLU A 222 -15.74 18.69 7.45
CA GLU A 222 -14.86 17.69 8.09
C GLU A 222 -13.47 17.64 7.44
N GLU A 223 -13.39 17.73 6.12
CA GLU A 223 -12.14 17.83 5.36
C GLU A 223 -11.34 19.07 5.80
N GLN A 224 -11.96 20.26 5.78
CA GLN A 224 -11.29 21.51 6.17
C GLN A 224 -10.86 21.53 7.65
N ASN A 225 -11.67 20.95 8.54
CA ASN A 225 -11.27 20.79 9.94
C ASN A 225 -10.05 19.88 10.11
N SER A 226 -9.93 18.85 9.27
CA SER A 226 -8.79 17.94 9.28
C SER A 226 -7.51 18.65 8.80
N VAL A 227 -7.60 19.44 7.72
CA VAL A 227 -6.50 20.26 7.23
C VAL A 227 -6.08 21.32 8.27
N ALA A 228 -7.02 22.00 8.91
CA ALA A 228 -6.73 22.98 9.95
C ALA A 228 -5.96 22.37 11.14
N ARG A 229 -6.31 21.14 11.54
CA ARG A 229 -5.59 20.41 12.60
C ARG A 229 -4.17 20.02 12.16
N LEU A 230 -3.99 19.64 10.90
CA LEU A 230 -2.66 19.31 10.36
C LEU A 230 -1.70 20.50 10.45
N ILE A 231 -2.16 21.71 10.15
CA ILE A 231 -1.35 22.94 10.21
C ILE A 231 -0.72 23.13 11.60
N GLN A 232 -1.43 22.73 12.67
CA GLN A 232 -0.92 22.83 14.05
C GLN A 232 0.26 21.88 14.34
N LEU A 233 0.51 20.90 13.47
CA LEU A 233 1.64 19.97 13.57
C LEU A 233 2.83 20.37 12.70
N LEU A 234 2.68 21.43 11.90
CA LEU A 234 3.78 22.06 11.18
C LEU A 234 4.53 22.97 12.17
N HIS A 235 5.80 22.69 12.41
CA HIS A 235 6.63 23.46 13.33
C HIS A 235 8.09 23.33 12.93
N SER A 236 8.73 24.43 12.52
CA SER A 236 10.19 24.53 12.43
C SER A 236 10.73 25.42 13.55
N ASP A 237 11.91 25.08 14.06
CA ASP A 237 12.66 25.93 14.98
C ASP A 237 13.38 27.07 14.24
N ASP A 238 13.47 26.98 12.91
CA ASP A 238 13.95 28.05 12.03
C ASP A 238 12.78 28.98 11.64
N PRO A 239 12.78 30.25 12.07
CA PRO A 239 11.74 31.20 11.71
C PRO A 239 11.63 31.46 10.20
N GLU A 240 12.73 31.38 9.44
CA GLU A 240 12.70 31.59 7.99
C GLU A 240 12.05 30.39 7.28
N GLU A 241 12.23 29.18 7.80
CA GLU A 241 11.59 27.98 7.25
C GLU A 241 10.13 27.81 7.71
N MET A 242 9.77 28.42 8.85
CA MET A 242 8.40 28.41 9.38
C MET A 242 7.47 29.40 8.66
N PHE A 243 8.01 30.47 8.08
CA PHE A 243 7.24 31.53 7.39
C PHE A 243 7.05 31.25 5.90
#